data_AF-A0A3B0ULR6-F1
#
_entry.id   AF-A0A3B0ULR6-F1
#
_cell.length_a   1.000
_cell.length_b   1.000
_cell.length_c   1.000
_cell.angle_alpha   90.00
_cell.angle_beta   90.00
_cell.angle_gamma   90.00
#
_symmetry.space_group_name_H-M   'P 1'
#
loop_
_entity.id
_entity.type
_entity.pdbx_description
1 polymer ?
#
loop_
_entity_poly.entity_id
_entity_poly.type
_entity_poly.pdbx_seq_one_letter_code
_entity_poly.pdbx_strand_id
1 'polypeptide(L)'
;MINKRLLIKNLLAHNDENSFYDKKQKISLDTNEGKAKFLKHVCALSNSNPKNNSYIVIGVEDQTNKIEGVDFFDDSKIQNLINSYFENPPQIQYENIPFPRLPRHKVIGLVTIHSNNKVTYLKKAIWKYVKGRIFFRRGSNSMSTLGKFELKNTNQAIVEAIEINASNNIELTLDGVFDFFKRHKKIFHPTYKVFNEQFVLCWAGEKKKVGDKVFYSRVDIELINERVRLFYSALDEVKIEYNHRSFIITEYVYLRIK
;
A
#
# COMPACT_ATOMS: atom_id res chain seq x y z
N MET A 1 -1.98 1.67 -12.92
CA MET A 1 -2.82 0.70 -12.19
C MET A 1 -2.22 0.50 -10.81
N ILE A 2 -3.01 0.64 -9.73
CA ILE A 2 -2.49 0.60 -8.35
C ILE A 2 -2.37 -0.85 -7.86
N ASN A 3 -1.21 -1.23 -7.33
CA ASN A 3 -1.02 -2.50 -6.63
C ASN A 3 -1.71 -2.44 -5.25
N LYS A 4 -2.84 -3.14 -5.11
CA LYS A 4 -3.69 -3.07 -3.91
C LYS A 4 -3.03 -3.65 -2.65
N ARG A 5 -2.26 -4.74 -2.78
CA ARG A 5 -1.48 -5.29 -1.64
C ARG A 5 -0.50 -4.26 -1.11
N LEU A 6 0.10 -3.53 -2.04
CA LEU A 6 1.09 -2.53 -1.72
C LEU A 6 0.49 -1.28 -1.10
N LEU A 7 -0.63 -0.83 -1.65
CA LEU A 7 -1.43 0.22 -1.05
C LEU A 7 -1.78 -0.13 0.41
N ILE A 8 -2.27 -1.35 0.67
CA ILE A 8 -2.59 -1.81 2.03
C ILE A 8 -1.35 -1.76 2.94
N LYS A 9 -0.18 -2.22 2.48
CA LYS A 9 1.07 -2.15 3.26
C LYS A 9 1.47 -0.72 3.59
N ASN A 10 1.40 0.19 2.62
CA ASN A 10 1.71 1.59 2.81
C ASN A 10 0.73 2.24 3.81
N LEU A 11 -0.57 1.97 3.68
CA LEU A 11 -1.59 2.45 4.62
C LEU A 11 -1.33 1.95 6.05
N LEU A 12 -0.99 0.67 6.22
CA LEU A 12 -0.68 0.08 7.52
C LEU A 12 0.61 0.63 8.15
N ALA A 13 1.60 0.99 7.32
CA ALA A 13 2.86 1.58 7.80
C ALA A 13 2.69 2.97 8.43
N HIS A 14 1.59 3.67 8.14
CA HIS A 14 1.29 4.95 8.77
C HIS A 14 0.83 4.83 10.25
N ASN A 15 0.83 3.61 10.82
CA ASN A 15 0.56 3.20 12.22
C ASN A 15 -0.80 3.60 12.82
N ASP A 16 -1.28 4.81 12.58
CA ASP A 16 -2.51 5.37 13.16
C ASP A 16 -3.57 5.69 12.09
N GLU A 17 -4.82 5.42 12.45
CA GLU A 17 -5.98 5.88 11.68
C GLU A 17 -5.92 7.40 11.53
N ASN A 18 -6.34 7.91 10.38
CA ASN A 18 -6.20 9.33 10.07
C ASN A 18 -7.40 9.83 9.25
N SER A 19 -7.24 11.01 8.65
CA SER A 19 -8.33 11.66 7.92
C SER A 19 -8.73 10.93 6.63
N PHE A 20 -7.87 10.07 6.06
CA PHE A 20 -8.11 9.35 4.80
C PHE A 20 -8.10 7.83 4.94
N TYR A 21 -7.72 7.30 6.10
CA TYR A 21 -7.52 5.87 6.31
C TYR A 21 -8.08 5.41 7.65
N ASP A 22 -8.77 4.26 7.63
CA ASP A 22 -9.34 3.58 8.79
C ASP A 22 -9.08 2.07 8.69
N LYS A 23 -8.86 1.40 9.83
CA LYS A 23 -8.72 -0.05 9.90
C LYS A 23 -9.80 -0.64 10.78
N LYS A 24 -10.28 -1.82 10.42
CA LYS A 24 -11.29 -2.54 11.18
C LYS A 24 -10.98 -4.01 11.18
N GLN A 25 -11.10 -4.65 12.34
CA GLN A 25 -10.97 -6.11 12.41
C GLN A 25 -12.06 -6.82 11.59
N LYS A 26 -13.30 -6.33 11.68
CA LYS A 26 -14.45 -6.84 10.92
C LYS A 26 -15.50 -5.76 10.71
N ILE A 27 -16.33 -5.93 9.68
CA ILE A 27 -17.56 -5.17 9.51
C ILE A 27 -18.76 -6.09 9.71
N SER A 28 -19.84 -5.55 10.29
CA SER A 28 -21.12 -6.26 10.39
C SER A 28 -22.16 -5.45 9.61
N LEU A 29 -22.70 -6.06 8.57
CA LEU A 29 -23.73 -5.43 7.73
C LEU A 29 -25.09 -6.09 7.88
N ASP A 30 -25.25 -6.99 8.86
CA ASP A 30 -26.49 -7.72 9.13
C ASP A 30 -27.35 -7.03 10.19
N THR A 31 -26.74 -6.22 11.05
CA THR A 31 -27.42 -5.50 12.13
C THR A 31 -27.58 -4.00 11.82
N ASN A 32 -28.62 -3.37 12.36
CA ASN A 32 -28.82 -1.92 12.20
C ASN A 32 -27.67 -1.11 12.83
N GLU A 33 -27.12 -1.57 13.95
CA GLU A 33 -25.97 -0.93 14.59
C GLU A 33 -24.71 -1.05 13.72
N GLY A 34 -24.42 -2.25 13.19
CA GLY A 34 -23.26 -2.49 12.34
C GLY A 34 -23.31 -1.67 11.03
N LYS A 35 -24.46 -1.67 10.37
CA LYS A 35 -24.73 -0.81 9.20
C LYS A 35 -24.52 0.67 9.54
N ALA A 36 -25.05 1.13 10.67
CA ALA A 36 -24.92 2.51 11.12
C ALA A 36 -23.47 2.92 11.37
N LYS A 37 -22.67 2.04 12.01
CA LYS A 37 -21.23 2.27 12.23
C LYS A 37 -20.49 2.37 10.90
N PHE A 38 -20.72 1.43 9.98
CA PHE A 38 -20.07 1.43 8.67
C PHE A 38 -20.42 2.69 7.86
N LEU A 39 -21.70 3.07 7.80
CA LEU A 39 -22.16 4.32 7.19
C LEU A 39 -21.48 5.54 7.82
N LYS A 40 -21.40 5.61 9.15
CA LYS A 40 -20.69 6.70 9.83
C LYS A 40 -19.24 6.85 9.32
N HIS A 41 -18.49 5.76 9.22
CA HIS A 41 -17.10 5.79 8.77
C HIS A 41 -16.97 6.23 7.32
N VAL A 42 -17.80 5.67 6.43
CA VAL A 42 -17.78 6.03 5.01
C VAL A 42 -18.14 7.50 4.79
N CYS A 43 -19.20 7.99 5.44
CA CYS A 43 -19.59 9.39 5.37
C CYS A 43 -18.48 10.31 5.88
N ALA A 44 -17.85 9.95 7.01
CA ALA A 44 -16.76 10.71 7.60
C ALA A 44 -15.54 10.80 6.69
N LEU A 45 -15.15 9.68 6.07
CA LEU A 45 -14.02 9.61 5.16
C LEU A 45 -14.32 10.38 3.86
N SER A 46 -15.48 10.18 3.24
CA SER A 46 -15.85 10.90 2.02
C SER A 46 -15.83 12.42 2.20
N ASN A 47 -16.44 12.93 3.28
CA ASN A 47 -16.52 14.37 3.53
C ASN A 47 -15.18 15.01 3.93
N SER A 48 -14.23 14.22 4.42
CA SER A 48 -12.88 14.69 4.76
C SER A 48 -11.87 14.56 3.62
N ASN A 49 -12.26 13.91 2.51
CA ASN A 49 -11.40 13.67 1.35
C ASN A 49 -12.16 14.07 0.07
N PRO A 50 -12.46 15.37 -0.11
CA PRO A 50 -13.27 15.80 -1.25
C PRO A 50 -12.55 15.64 -2.59
N LYS A 51 -11.20 15.68 -2.61
CA LYS A 51 -10.37 15.70 -3.83
C LYS A 51 -9.50 14.46 -4.05
N ASN A 52 -9.42 13.56 -3.08
CA ASN A 52 -8.60 12.34 -3.12
C ASN A 52 -9.41 11.14 -2.63
N ASN A 53 -8.93 9.93 -2.89
CA ASN A 53 -9.56 8.73 -2.36
C ASN A 53 -9.32 8.61 -0.85
N SER A 54 -10.15 7.80 -0.21
CA SER A 54 -9.97 7.37 1.17
C SER A 54 -10.25 5.87 1.30
N TYR A 55 -9.75 5.27 2.36
CA TYR A 55 -9.58 3.82 2.45
C TYR A 55 -10.06 3.28 3.79
N ILE A 56 -10.74 2.12 3.76
CA ILE A 56 -10.98 1.29 4.93
C ILE A 56 -10.34 -0.08 4.67
N VAL A 57 -9.42 -0.50 5.54
CA VAL A 57 -8.81 -1.83 5.50
C VAL A 57 -9.48 -2.72 6.54
N ILE A 58 -10.02 -3.85 6.08
CA ILE A 58 -10.82 -4.78 6.90
C ILE A 58 -10.07 -6.11 7.05
N GLY A 59 -10.03 -6.64 8.26
CA GLY A 59 -9.27 -7.85 8.62
C GLY A 59 -7.94 -7.55 9.29
N VAL A 60 -7.80 -6.36 9.89
CA VAL A 60 -6.61 -5.95 10.64
C VAL A 60 -7.02 -5.51 12.04
N GLU A 61 -6.30 -5.99 13.05
CA GLU A 61 -6.50 -5.63 14.45
C GLU A 61 -6.05 -4.18 14.72
N ASP A 62 -6.90 -3.41 15.41
CA ASP A 62 -6.69 -1.97 15.63
C ASP A 62 -5.41 -1.66 16.44
N GLN A 63 -5.06 -2.48 17.44
CA GLN A 63 -3.98 -2.17 18.39
C GLN A 63 -2.59 -2.55 17.87
N THR A 64 -2.46 -3.69 17.20
CA THR A 64 -1.16 -4.31 16.87
C THR A 64 -0.84 -4.28 15.37
N ASN A 65 -1.78 -3.81 14.53
CA ASN A 65 -1.74 -3.98 13.07
C ASN A 65 -1.62 -5.44 12.62
N LYS A 66 -1.99 -6.39 13.49
CA LYS A 66 -1.97 -7.82 13.15
C LYS A 66 -3.01 -8.11 12.09
N ILE A 67 -2.56 -8.73 11.01
CA ILE A 67 -3.39 -9.12 9.87
C ILE A 67 -4.04 -10.47 10.19
N GLU A 68 -5.35 -10.46 10.43
CA GLU A 68 -6.13 -11.66 10.73
C GLU A 68 -6.94 -12.15 9.51
N GLY A 69 -7.31 -11.21 8.64
CA GLY A 69 -8.16 -11.46 7.48
C GLY A 69 -9.63 -11.66 7.84
N VAL A 70 -10.47 -11.53 6.82
CA VAL A 70 -11.91 -11.79 6.86
C VAL A 70 -12.27 -12.82 5.80
N ASP A 71 -13.48 -13.38 5.92
CA ASP A 71 -14.05 -14.20 4.86
C ASP A 71 -14.42 -13.33 3.66
N PHE A 72 -14.52 -13.97 2.49
CA PHE A 72 -14.91 -13.30 1.25
C PHE A 72 -16.27 -12.60 1.41
N PHE A 73 -16.35 -11.35 0.93
CA PHE A 73 -17.55 -10.54 1.02
C PHE A 73 -17.98 -10.03 -0.36
N ASP A 74 -19.30 -9.98 -0.60
CA ASP A 74 -19.92 -9.50 -1.84
C ASP A 74 -20.15 -7.97 -1.79
N ASP A 75 -19.52 -7.25 -2.72
CA ASP A 75 -19.53 -5.79 -2.80
C ASP A 75 -20.93 -5.20 -3.04
N SER A 76 -21.83 -5.96 -3.67
CA SER A 76 -23.22 -5.59 -3.95
C SER A 76 -23.97 -5.11 -2.70
N LYS A 77 -23.74 -5.77 -1.55
CA LYS A 77 -24.38 -5.41 -0.28
C LYS A 77 -23.93 -4.05 0.24
N ILE A 78 -22.64 -3.72 0.07
CA ILE A 78 -22.08 -2.43 0.46
C ILE A 78 -22.66 -1.33 -0.42
N GLN A 79 -22.63 -1.50 -1.76
CA GLN A 79 -23.10 -0.47 -2.67
C GLN A 79 -24.60 -0.16 -2.44
N ASN A 80 -25.41 -1.20 -2.28
CA ASN A 80 -26.84 -1.05 -2.00
C ASN A 80 -27.11 -0.33 -0.68
N LEU A 81 -26.35 -0.65 0.38
CA LEU A 81 -26.47 0.02 1.67
C LEU A 81 -26.17 1.53 1.55
N ILE A 82 -25.09 1.87 0.88
CA ILE A 82 -24.60 3.25 0.71
C ILE A 82 -25.61 4.08 -0.07
N ASN A 83 -26.02 3.59 -1.24
CA ASN A 83 -27.03 4.23 -2.08
C ASN A 83 -28.39 4.36 -1.37
N SER A 84 -28.71 3.44 -0.45
CA SER A 84 -29.99 3.45 0.28
C SER A 84 -30.04 4.43 1.44
N TYR A 85 -28.90 4.85 1.99
CA TYR A 85 -28.85 5.65 3.22
C TYR A 85 -28.21 7.03 3.07
N PHE A 86 -27.50 7.31 1.98
CA PHE A 86 -26.95 8.63 1.74
C PHE A 86 -27.68 9.43 0.68
N GLU A 87 -27.66 10.74 0.90
CA GLU A 87 -27.75 11.74 -0.15
C GLU A 87 -26.32 12.07 -0.62
N ASN A 88 -26.14 12.30 -1.92
CA ASN A 88 -24.82 12.39 -2.56
C ASN A 88 -23.89 11.23 -2.18
N PRO A 89 -24.30 9.96 -2.37
CA PRO A 89 -23.44 8.82 -2.01
C PRO A 89 -22.11 8.90 -2.77
N PRO A 90 -20.97 8.69 -2.10
CA PRO A 90 -19.70 8.50 -2.81
C PRO A 90 -19.73 7.18 -3.57
N GLN A 91 -18.98 7.13 -4.68
CA GLN A 91 -18.70 5.86 -5.32
C GLN A 91 -17.74 5.05 -4.44
N ILE A 92 -18.04 3.77 -4.24
CA ILE A 92 -17.25 2.89 -3.39
C ILE A 92 -16.92 1.64 -4.17
N GLN A 93 -15.70 1.14 -3.98
CA GLN A 93 -15.25 -0.13 -4.51
C GLN A 93 -14.80 -1.00 -3.34
N TYR A 94 -15.32 -2.22 -3.26
CA TYR A 94 -14.84 -3.22 -2.31
C TYR A 94 -14.08 -4.31 -3.05
N GLU A 95 -12.87 -4.61 -2.58
CA GLU A 95 -12.02 -5.64 -3.19
C GLU A 95 -11.58 -6.65 -2.12
N ASN A 96 -11.73 -7.93 -2.44
CA ASN A 96 -11.20 -9.04 -1.65
C ASN A 96 -9.75 -9.30 -2.05
N ILE A 97 -8.79 -8.83 -1.26
CA ILE A 97 -7.35 -8.92 -1.57
C ILE A 97 -6.73 -10.11 -0.83
N PRO A 98 -6.27 -11.16 -1.52
CA PRO A 98 -5.52 -12.23 -0.88
C PRO A 98 -4.21 -11.65 -0.33
N PHE A 99 -3.86 -11.96 0.91
CA PHE A 99 -2.68 -11.38 1.57
C PHE A 99 -1.69 -12.47 1.99
N PRO A 100 -0.35 -12.22 1.90
CA PRO A 100 0.64 -13.19 2.35
C PRO A 100 0.43 -13.60 3.81
N ARG A 101 0.70 -14.88 4.13
CA ARG A 101 0.56 -15.49 5.47
C ARG A 101 -0.87 -15.66 5.98
N LEU A 102 -1.89 -15.26 5.22
CA LEU A 102 -3.28 -15.62 5.52
C LEU A 102 -3.61 -17.02 4.96
N PRO A 103 -4.51 -17.77 5.63
CA PRO A 103 -5.10 -18.99 5.06
C PRO A 103 -5.76 -18.70 3.71
N ARG A 104 -5.80 -19.70 2.81
CA ARG A 104 -6.35 -19.55 1.45
C ARG A 104 -7.81 -19.06 1.39
N HIS A 105 -8.59 -19.28 2.44
CA HIS A 105 -10.00 -18.85 2.53
C HIS A 105 -10.18 -17.46 3.14
N LYS A 106 -9.10 -16.81 3.60
CA LYS A 106 -9.12 -15.47 4.20
C LYS A 106 -8.53 -14.43 3.26
N VAL A 107 -9.09 -13.23 3.29
CA VAL A 107 -8.68 -12.08 2.50
C VAL A 107 -8.62 -10.82 3.36
N ILE A 108 -7.94 -9.79 2.90
CA ILE A 108 -8.12 -8.43 3.41
C ILE A 108 -9.19 -7.75 2.56
N GLY A 109 -10.20 -7.18 3.22
CA GLY A 109 -11.18 -6.35 2.53
C GLY A 109 -10.64 -4.94 2.36
N LEU A 110 -10.53 -4.44 1.13
CA LEU A 110 -10.18 -3.05 0.86
C LEU A 110 -11.41 -2.30 0.37
N VAL A 111 -11.86 -1.32 1.14
CA VAL A 111 -12.88 -0.36 0.70
C VAL A 111 -12.16 0.88 0.19
N THR A 112 -12.30 1.18 -1.10
CA THR A 112 -11.90 2.46 -1.69
C THR A 112 -13.12 3.36 -1.78
N ILE A 113 -13.07 4.52 -1.16
CA ILE A 113 -14.11 5.56 -1.21
C ILE A 113 -13.59 6.67 -2.10
N HIS A 114 -14.22 6.86 -3.26
CA HIS A 114 -13.80 7.86 -4.22
C HIS A 114 -14.23 9.27 -3.79
N SER A 115 -13.45 10.25 -4.22
CA SER A 115 -13.79 11.66 -4.07
C SER A 115 -15.09 11.98 -4.79
N ASN A 116 -15.99 12.71 -4.11
CA ASN A 116 -17.30 13.10 -4.65
C ASN A 116 -17.45 14.62 -4.79
N ASN A 117 -16.55 15.43 -4.21
CA ASN A 117 -16.66 16.90 -4.15
C ASN A 117 -18.03 17.45 -3.69
N LYS A 118 -18.84 16.62 -3.02
CA LYS A 118 -20.18 16.93 -2.53
C LYS A 118 -20.30 16.45 -1.09
N VAL A 119 -21.06 17.19 -0.29
CA VAL A 119 -21.33 16.80 1.10
C VAL A 119 -22.28 15.61 1.11
N THR A 120 -21.76 14.48 1.60
CA THR A 120 -22.50 13.24 1.84
C THR A 120 -23.18 13.32 3.21
N TYR A 121 -24.46 12.95 3.31
CA TYR A 121 -25.18 12.92 4.58
C TYR A 121 -26.28 11.86 4.61
N LEU A 122 -26.75 11.50 5.80
CA LEU A 122 -27.81 10.49 5.96
C LEU A 122 -29.16 11.00 5.43
N LYS A 123 -29.69 10.39 4.37
CA LYS A 123 -31.04 10.73 3.85
C LYS A 123 -32.18 10.14 4.69
N LYS A 124 -31.89 9.13 5.51
CA LYS A 124 -32.83 8.50 6.46
C LYS A 124 -32.12 8.12 7.76
N ALA A 125 -32.89 8.02 8.85
CA ALA A 125 -32.36 7.64 10.14
C ALA A 125 -31.93 6.15 10.15
N ILE A 126 -30.93 5.83 10.97
CA ILE A 126 -30.49 4.44 11.23
C ILE A 126 -29.91 4.32 12.63
N TRP A 127 -30.38 3.32 13.39
CA TRP A 127 -30.00 3.11 14.78
C TRP A 127 -30.15 4.41 15.61
N LYS A 128 -29.06 4.99 16.13
CA LYS A 128 -29.09 6.25 16.89
C LYS A 128 -28.84 7.52 16.06
N TYR A 129 -28.60 7.37 14.75
CA TYR A 129 -28.29 8.50 13.87
C TYR A 129 -29.56 8.98 13.16
N VAL A 130 -29.83 10.28 13.29
CA VAL A 130 -30.99 10.95 12.69
C VAL A 130 -30.76 11.31 11.23
N LYS A 131 -31.86 11.53 10.49
CA LYS A 131 -31.83 12.06 9.12
C LYS A 131 -31.12 13.43 9.09
N GLY A 132 -30.39 13.70 8.00
CA GLY A 132 -29.63 14.94 7.80
C GLY A 132 -28.27 14.97 8.50
N ARG A 133 -27.91 13.93 9.27
CA ARG A 133 -26.62 13.89 9.97
C ARG A 133 -25.47 13.80 8.98
N ILE A 134 -24.50 14.70 9.13
CA ILE A 134 -23.23 14.72 8.39
C ILE A 134 -22.15 14.22 9.33
N PHE A 135 -21.27 13.35 8.82
CA PHE A 135 -20.07 12.89 9.54
C PHE A 135 -18.81 13.37 8.82
N PHE A 136 -17.75 13.65 9.57
CA PHE A 136 -16.45 14.07 9.04
C PHE A 136 -15.33 13.70 10.03
N ARG A 137 -14.09 13.53 9.53
CA ARG A 137 -12.91 13.27 10.36
C ARG A 137 -12.35 14.53 11.00
N ARG A 138 -11.85 14.36 12.23
CA ARG A 138 -10.96 15.30 12.93
C ARG A 138 -9.84 14.46 13.56
N GLY A 139 -8.68 14.44 12.90
CA GLY A 139 -7.64 13.45 13.20
C GLY A 139 -8.13 12.02 12.90
N SER A 140 -7.89 11.09 13.82
CA SER A 140 -8.42 9.72 13.76
C SER A 140 -9.92 9.62 14.06
N ASN A 141 -10.50 10.61 14.75
CA ASN A 141 -11.88 10.55 15.23
C ASN A 141 -12.91 11.02 14.20
N SER A 142 -14.11 10.43 14.25
CA SER A 142 -15.26 10.85 13.44
C SER A 142 -16.23 11.72 14.25
N MET A 143 -16.33 12.99 13.85
CA MET A 143 -17.27 14.00 14.38
C MET A 143 -18.57 14.01 13.57
N SER A 144 -19.60 14.67 14.10
CA SER A 144 -20.86 14.83 13.39
C SER A 144 -21.49 16.20 13.60
N THR A 145 -22.24 16.68 12.61
CA THR A 145 -23.01 17.92 12.70
C THR A 145 -24.40 17.75 12.06
N LEU A 146 -25.28 18.70 12.33
CA LEU A 146 -26.55 18.91 11.64
C LEU A 146 -26.52 20.32 11.04
N GLY A 147 -26.76 20.45 9.73
CA GLY A 147 -26.78 21.74 9.05
C GLY A 147 -25.62 21.93 8.07
N LYS A 148 -25.20 23.18 7.86
CA LYS A 148 -24.17 23.51 6.86
C LYS A 148 -22.80 22.93 7.25
N PHE A 149 -22.15 22.30 6.29
CA PHE A 149 -20.79 21.77 6.40
C PHE A 149 -20.01 22.15 5.15
N GLU A 150 -18.77 22.58 5.32
CA GLU A 150 -17.87 22.92 4.23
C GLU A 150 -16.79 21.86 4.08
N LEU A 151 -16.64 21.38 2.85
CA LEU A 151 -15.59 20.42 2.51
C LEU A 151 -14.22 21.11 2.57
N LYS A 152 -13.26 20.48 3.24
CA LYS A 152 -11.87 20.94 3.31
C LYS A 152 -10.95 19.87 2.77
N ASN A 153 -10.02 20.30 1.92
CA ASN A 153 -8.97 19.45 1.41
C ASN A 153 -7.68 19.69 2.19
N THR A 154 -7.18 18.69 2.91
CA THR A 154 -6.02 18.85 3.81
C THR A 154 -4.94 17.79 3.63
N ASN A 155 -5.23 16.70 2.92
CA ASN A 155 -4.36 15.52 2.86
C ASN A 155 -4.13 14.99 1.43
N GLN A 156 -4.64 15.69 0.40
CA GLN A 156 -4.52 15.27 -1.00
C GLN A 156 -3.08 14.90 -1.39
N ALA A 157 -2.10 15.75 -1.11
CA ALA A 157 -0.69 15.49 -1.47
C ALA A 157 -0.13 14.23 -0.80
N ILE A 158 -0.56 13.92 0.43
CA ILE A 158 -0.13 12.72 1.16
C ILE A 158 -0.72 11.48 0.49
N VAL A 159 -2.01 11.52 0.17
CA VAL A 159 -2.70 10.39 -0.46
C VAL A 159 -2.18 10.14 -1.88
N GLU A 160 -1.96 11.20 -2.66
CA GLU A 160 -1.35 11.10 -3.99
C GLU A 160 0.03 10.45 -3.91
N ALA A 161 0.88 10.84 -2.95
CA ALA A 161 2.18 10.20 -2.77
C ALA A 161 2.06 8.71 -2.43
N ILE A 162 1.12 8.32 -1.56
CA ILE A 162 0.88 6.91 -1.20
C ILE A 162 0.41 6.11 -2.43
N GLU A 163 -0.52 6.66 -3.21
CA GLU A 163 -1.05 6.03 -4.42
C GLU A 163 0.02 5.90 -5.51
N ILE A 164 0.84 6.94 -5.71
CA ILE A 164 1.98 6.92 -6.65
C ILE A 164 2.95 5.80 -6.27
N ASN A 165 3.35 5.73 -5.00
CA ASN A 165 4.22 4.66 -4.50
C ASN A 165 3.61 3.27 -4.69
N ALA A 166 2.28 3.15 -4.59
CA ALA A 166 1.57 1.90 -4.84
C ALA A 166 1.35 1.60 -6.34
N SER A 167 1.60 2.58 -7.22
CA SER A 167 1.34 2.50 -8.67
C SER A 167 2.57 2.11 -9.51
N ASN A 168 3.70 1.76 -8.88
CA ASN A 168 4.93 1.35 -9.55
C ASN A 168 4.64 0.49 -10.79
N ASN A 169 5.05 0.99 -11.96
CA ASN A 169 4.73 0.37 -13.22
C ASN A 169 5.54 -0.93 -13.37
N ILE A 170 4.84 -2.06 -13.26
CA ILE A 170 5.42 -3.40 -13.38
C ILE A 170 6.13 -3.56 -14.73
N GLU A 171 5.56 -3.01 -15.81
CA GLU A 171 6.16 -3.04 -17.15
C GLU A 171 7.52 -2.34 -17.14
N LEU A 172 7.58 -1.08 -16.68
CA LEU A 172 8.86 -0.35 -16.57
C LEU A 172 9.88 -1.05 -15.66
N THR A 173 9.43 -1.74 -14.62
CA THR A 173 10.31 -2.50 -13.73
C THR A 173 10.86 -3.73 -14.44
N LEU A 174 10.02 -4.48 -15.16
CA LEU A 174 10.43 -5.64 -15.94
C LEU A 174 11.35 -5.24 -17.10
N ASP A 175 10.99 -4.18 -17.84
CA ASP A 175 11.82 -3.62 -18.90
C ASP A 175 13.20 -3.24 -18.35
N GLY A 176 13.26 -2.56 -17.20
CA GLY A 176 14.53 -2.23 -16.55
C GLY A 176 15.36 -3.45 -16.15
N VAL A 177 14.73 -4.54 -15.70
CA VAL A 177 15.42 -5.82 -15.44
C VAL A 177 15.97 -6.42 -16.73
N PHE A 178 15.16 -6.48 -17.79
CA PHE A 178 15.59 -7.05 -19.07
C PHE A 178 16.67 -6.20 -19.75
N ASP A 179 16.58 -4.88 -19.65
CA ASP A 179 17.60 -3.95 -20.13
C ASP A 179 18.91 -4.09 -19.35
N PHE A 180 18.85 -4.25 -18.02
CA PHE A 180 20.04 -4.56 -17.22
C PHE A 180 20.69 -5.86 -17.70
N PHE A 181 19.89 -6.91 -17.91
CA PHE A 181 20.38 -8.21 -18.38
C PHE A 181 20.98 -8.13 -19.78
N LYS A 182 20.40 -7.32 -20.67
CA LYS A 182 20.87 -7.13 -22.05
C LYS A 182 22.17 -6.32 -22.11
N ARG A 183 22.36 -5.34 -21.23
CA ARG A 183 23.59 -4.53 -21.12
C ARG A 183 24.79 -5.32 -20.59
N HIS A 184 24.55 -6.40 -19.86
CA HIS A 184 25.60 -7.20 -19.22
C HIS A 184 25.89 -8.51 -19.98
N LYS A 185 27.17 -8.85 -20.12
CA LYS A 185 27.58 -10.12 -20.73
C LYS A 185 27.16 -11.28 -19.83
N LYS A 186 26.72 -12.40 -20.43
CA LYS A 186 26.32 -13.63 -19.70
C LYS A 186 27.39 -14.15 -18.72
N ILE A 187 28.67 -13.94 -19.04
CA ILE A 187 29.80 -14.34 -18.18
C ILE A 187 29.81 -13.64 -16.81
N PHE A 188 29.19 -12.46 -16.70
CA PHE A 188 29.04 -11.74 -15.43
C PHE A 188 27.77 -12.15 -14.66
N HIS A 189 27.08 -13.20 -15.11
CA HIS A 189 25.93 -13.79 -14.43
C HIS A 189 24.93 -12.75 -13.89
N PRO A 190 24.40 -11.85 -14.75
CA PRO A 190 23.42 -10.86 -14.32
C PRO A 190 22.22 -11.57 -13.67
N THR A 191 21.80 -11.06 -12.52
CA THR A 191 20.73 -11.63 -11.72
C THR A 191 19.98 -10.54 -10.96
N TYR A 192 18.89 -10.91 -10.28
CA TYR A 192 18.06 -9.98 -9.52
C TYR A 192 17.64 -10.55 -8.16
N LYS A 193 17.29 -9.65 -7.25
CA LYS A 193 16.70 -9.95 -5.95
C LYS A 193 15.60 -8.94 -5.67
N VAL A 194 14.44 -9.44 -5.25
CA VAL A 194 13.31 -8.61 -4.84
C VAL A 194 13.28 -8.51 -3.32
N PHE A 195 13.27 -7.27 -2.80
CA PHE A 195 13.08 -6.95 -1.39
C PHE A 195 11.71 -6.32 -1.16
N ASN A 196 11.04 -6.72 -0.07
CA ASN A 196 9.74 -6.18 0.36
C ASN A 196 8.66 -6.14 -0.73
N GLU A 197 8.74 -7.00 -1.75
CA GLU A 197 7.85 -7.04 -2.93
C GLU A 197 7.90 -5.79 -3.83
N GLN A 198 8.84 -4.87 -3.62
CA GLN A 198 8.94 -3.62 -4.37
C GLN A 198 10.31 -3.45 -5.00
N PHE A 199 11.36 -3.60 -4.21
CA PHE A 199 12.70 -3.19 -4.60
C PHE A 199 13.38 -4.33 -5.34
N VAL A 200 13.44 -4.18 -6.66
CA VAL A 200 14.15 -5.05 -7.59
C VAL A 200 15.56 -4.51 -7.73
N LEU A 201 16.49 -5.20 -7.07
CA LEU A 201 17.91 -4.94 -7.18
C LEU A 201 18.49 -5.93 -8.19
N CYS A 202 19.07 -5.42 -9.27
CA CYS A 202 19.82 -6.22 -10.22
C CYS A 202 21.32 -6.07 -9.95
N TRP A 203 22.06 -7.16 -10.11
CA TRP A 203 23.51 -7.09 -10.10
C TRP A 203 24.15 -8.06 -11.10
N ALA A 204 25.33 -7.69 -11.55
CA ALA A 204 26.20 -8.51 -12.38
C ALA A 204 27.62 -8.39 -11.85
N GLY A 205 28.40 -9.46 -11.97
CA GLY A 205 29.80 -9.49 -11.56
C GLY A 205 30.49 -10.76 -12.01
N GLU A 206 31.77 -10.65 -12.32
CA GLU A 206 32.61 -11.80 -12.65
C GLU A 206 32.93 -12.60 -11.38
N LYS A 207 32.35 -13.79 -11.28
CA LYS A 207 32.44 -14.62 -10.08
C LYS A 207 33.81 -15.30 -9.99
N LYS A 208 34.48 -15.12 -8.86
CA LYS A 208 35.75 -15.78 -8.48
C LYS A 208 35.55 -16.56 -7.18
N LYS A 209 35.97 -17.83 -7.15
CA LYS A 209 35.94 -18.64 -5.93
C LYS A 209 37.36 -18.78 -5.37
N VAL A 210 37.55 -18.45 -4.10
CA VAL A 210 38.83 -18.58 -3.38
C VAL A 210 38.56 -19.39 -2.11
N GLY A 211 39.00 -20.65 -2.09
CA GLY A 211 38.58 -21.61 -1.06
C GLY A 211 37.05 -21.78 -1.06
N ASP A 212 36.43 -21.62 0.12
CA ASP A 212 34.98 -21.67 0.29
C ASP A 212 34.28 -20.31 0.12
N LYS A 213 35.03 -19.24 -0.10
CA LYS A 213 34.48 -17.89 -0.24
C LYS A 213 34.27 -17.55 -1.72
N VAL A 214 33.20 -16.80 -1.97
CA VAL A 214 32.85 -16.29 -3.30
C VAL A 214 33.07 -14.78 -3.31
N PHE A 215 33.83 -14.32 -4.29
CA PHE A 215 34.09 -12.92 -4.57
C PHE A 215 33.66 -12.59 -6.00
N TYR A 216 33.53 -11.30 -6.28
CA TYR A 216 33.17 -10.77 -7.59
C TYR A 216 34.13 -9.66 -7.97
N SER A 217 34.42 -9.51 -9.26
CA SER A 217 35.04 -8.33 -9.84
C SER A 217 34.15 -7.77 -10.94
N ARG A 218 34.38 -6.53 -11.41
CA ARG A 218 33.54 -5.88 -12.44
C ARG A 218 32.07 -5.86 -12.04
N VAL A 219 31.81 -5.48 -10.80
CA VAL A 219 30.48 -5.49 -10.20
C VAL A 219 29.71 -4.25 -10.62
N ASP A 220 28.48 -4.44 -11.08
CA ASP A 220 27.49 -3.39 -11.28
C ASP A 220 26.21 -3.76 -10.53
N ILE A 221 25.66 -2.82 -9.75
CA ILE A 221 24.48 -3.02 -8.91
C ILE A 221 23.53 -1.84 -9.13
N GLU A 222 22.31 -2.14 -9.57
CA GLU A 222 21.28 -1.15 -9.85
C GLU A 222 19.99 -1.46 -9.07
N LEU A 223 19.38 -0.41 -8.53
CA LEU A 223 18.02 -0.45 -8.00
C LEU A 223 17.07 -0.03 -9.12
N ILE A 224 16.39 -1.00 -9.72
CA ILE A 224 15.64 -0.81 -10.96
C ILE A 224 14.44 0.12 -10.77
N ASN A 225 13.72 0.00 -9.65
CA ASN A 225 12.53 0.80 -9.39
C ASN A 225 12.83 2.30 -9.32
N GLU A 226 13.98 2.66 -8.77
CA GLU A 226 14.42 4.05 -8.61
C GLU A 226 15.30 4.53 -9.80
N ARG A 227 15.66 3.62 -10.72
CA ARG A 227 16.60 3.87 -11.83
C ARG A 227 17.95 4.43 -11.35
N VAL A 228 18.42 3.95 -10.19
CA VAL A 228 19.69 4.39 -9.58
C VAL A 228 20.70 3.25 -9.61
N ARG A 229 21.93 3.57 -10.01
CA ARG A 229 23.09 2.69 -9.81
C ARG A 229 23.57 2.84 -8.37
N LEU A 230 23.46 1.77 -7.59
CA LEU A 230 23.82 1.76 -6.17
C LEU A 230 25.32 1.58 -5.96
N PHE A 231 25.98 0.80 -6.81
CA PHE A 231 27.39 0.48 -6.67
C PHE A 231 27.99 0.04 -8.01
N TYR A 232 29.24 0.40 -8.23
CA TYR A 232 30.03 -0.05 -9.36
C TYR A 232 31.49 -0.21 -8.96
N SER A 233 32.09 -1.35 -9.28
CA SER A 233 33.51 -1.62 -9.06
C SER A 233 34.11 -2.31 -10.28
N ALA A 234 35.22 -1.79 -10.79
CA ALA A 234 35.83 -2.30 -12.01
C ALA A 234 36.82 -3.44 -11.76
N LEU A 235 37.70 -3.29 -10.76
CA LEU A 235 38.86 -4.16 -10.58
C LEU A 235 38.96 -4.77 -9.19
N ASP A 236 38.37 -4.13 -8.18
CA ASP A 236 38.49 -4.59 -6.80
C ASP A 236 37.69 -5.86 -6.55
N GLU A 237 38.11 -6.62 -5.54
CA GLU A 237 37.39 -7.80 -5.10
C GLU A 237 36.20 -7.37 -4.24
N VAL A 238 35.01 -7.81 -4.60
CA VAL A 238 33.77 -7.46 -3.94
C VAL A 238 33.11 -8.72 -3.40
N LYS A 239 32.76 -8.71 -2.12
CA LYS A 239 31.92 -9.73 -1.51
C LYS A 239 30.49 -9.21 -1.44
N ILE A 240 29.56 -10.02 -1.92
CA ILE A 240 28.13 -9.74 -1.91
C ILE A 240 27.45 -10.78 -1.01
N GLU A 241 26.74 -10.29 0.02
CA GLU A 241 25.98 -11.12 0.95
C GLU A 241 24.57 -10.56 1.10
N TYR A 242 23.56 -11.41 0.98
CA TYR A 242 22.18 -10.96 1.13
C TYR A 242 21.31 -12.00 1.83
N ASN A 243 20.26 -11.51 2.48
CA ASN A 243 19.19 -12.31 3.05
C ASN A 243 17.82 -11.73 2.62
N HIS A 244 16.75 -12.02 3.34
CA HIS A 244 15.41 -11.49 3.03
C HIS A 244 15.23 -9.99 3.35
N ARG A 245 16.13 -9.39 4.15
CA ARG A 245 16.03 -8.03 4.68
C ARG A 245 17.18 -7.12 4.27
N SER A 246 18.36 -7.65 4.02
CA SER A 246 19.55 -6.85 3.71
C SER A 246 20.31 -7.37 2.48
N PHE A 247 20.95 -6.44 1.79
CA PHE A 247 21.94 -6.66 0.74
C PHE A 247 23.21 -5.90 1.15
N ILE A 248 24.29 -6.63 1.41
CA ILE A 248 25.54 -6.11 1.95
C ILE A 248 26.62 -6.26 0.88
N ILE A 249 27.31 -5.15 0.62
CA ILE A 249 28.42 -5.06 -0.33
C ILE A 249 29.66 -4.74 0.49
N THR A 250 30.72 -5.53 0.32
CA THR A 250 32.02 -5.30 0.93
C THR A 250 33.08 -5.28 -0.15
N GLU A 251 33.67 -4.13 -0.41
CA GLU A 251 34.76 -3.96 -1.37
C GLU A 251 36.11 -4.06 -0.66
N TYR A 252 37.00 -4.89 -1.20
CA TYR A 252 38.36 -5.08 -0.71
C TYR A 252 39.30 -4.30 -1.62
N VAL A 253 39.69 -3.12 -1.14
CA VAL A 253 40.65 -2.26 -1.84
C VAL A 253 42.06 -2.74 -1.54
N TYR A 254 42.83 -3.05 -2.58
CA TYR A 254 44.23 -3.41 -2.43
C TYR A 254 45.06 -2.16 -2.09
N LEU A 255 45.31 -1.95 -0.80
CA LEU A 255 46.26 -0.95 -0.33
C LEU A 255 47.66 -1.48 -0.59
N ARG A 256 48.33 -0.95 -1.63
CA ARG A 256 49.75 -1.21 -1.96
C ARG A 256 50.70 -0.71 -0.87
N ILE A 257 50.53 -1.14 0.37
CA ILE A 257 51.41 -0.78 1.48
C ILE A 257 52.62 -1.70 1.39
N LYS A 258 53.76 -1.09 1.10
CA LYS A 258 55.09 -1.73 1.14
C LYS A 258 55.55 -1.92 2.57
#